data_AF-A0A640W3M2-F1
#
_entry.id   AF-A0A640W3M2-F1
#
_cell.length_a   1.000
_cell.length_b   1.000
_cell.length_c   1.000
_cell.angle_alpha   90.00
_cell.angle_beta   90.00
_cell.angle_gamma   90.00
#
_symmetry.space_group_name_H-M   'P 1'
#
loop_
_entity.id
_entity.type
_entity.pdbx_description
1 polymer ?
#
loop_
_entity_poly.entity_id
_entity_poly.type
_entity_poly.pdbx_seq_one_letter_code
_entity_poly.pdbx_strand_id
1 'polypeptide(L)'
;PATPSGPTRIKEGIEYTYTTMTTDIDGDGIYYKWDWGDGSYSNWLGPFDSGEAINVSHIWTEKGIYKIRVKAKDTLGFESDWSEPLRVSIPYKFQMRITSIIEKISEWIIQILKTYY
;
A
#
# COMPACT_ATOMS: atom_id res chain seq x y z
N PRO A 1 -4.78 -17.25 -4.31
CA PRO A 1 -3.76 -16.86 -3.30
C PRO A 1 -4.37 -16.28 -2.04
N ALA A 2 -3.70 -16.47 -0.90
CA ALA A 2 -4.07 -15.79 0.34
C ALA A 2 -3.90 -14.26 0.22
N THR A 3 -4.72 -13.51 0.96
CA THR A 3 -4.53 -12.05 1.12
C THR A 3 -3.08 -11.76 1.51
N PRO A 4 -2.40 -10.84 0.83
CA PRO A 4 -1.03 -10.48 1.19
C PRO A 4 -0.92 -10.06 2.65
N SER A 5 0.21 -10.34 3.27
CA SER A 5 0.55 -9.91 4.64
C SER A 5 1.80 -9.04 4.63
N GLY A 6 1.87 -8.08 5.54
CA GLY A 6 2.96 -7.12 5.64
C GLY A 6 2.55 -5.81 6.31
N PRO A 7 3.43 -4.80 6.37
CA PRO A 7 3.14 -3.51 6.98
C PRO A 7 1.97 -2.78 6.31
N THR A 8 1.04 -2.25 7.11
CA THR A 8 -0.16 -1.53 6.60
C THR A 8 -0.12 -0.02 6.83
N ARG A 9 0.85 0.47 7.58
CA ARG A 9 1.13 1.90 7.78
C ARG A 9 2.59 2.14 7.46
N ILE A 10 2.83 2.85 6.36
CA ILE A 10 4.15 2.97 5.78
C ILE A 10 4.46 4.44 5.43
N LYS A 11 5.70 4.71 5.02
CA LYS A 11 6.15 6.02 4.55
C LYS A 11 6.46 5.98 3.06
N GLU A 12 6.27 7.10 2.39
CA GLU A 12 6.68 7.27 1.00
C GLU A 12 8.19 7.10 0.81
N GLY A 13 8.60 6.53 -0.32
CA GLY A 13 10.01 6.38 -0.71
C GLY A 13 10.79 5.32 0.08
N ILE A 14 10.12 4.50 0.91
CA ILE A 14 10.74 3.37 1.62
C ILE A 14 10.24 2.06 1.01
N GLU A 15 11.14 1.09 0.88
CA GLU A 15 10.83 -0.26 0.41
C GLU A 15 10.21 -1.09 1.53
N TYR A 16 9.10 -1.77 1.22
CA TYR A 16 8.43 -2.70 2.13
C TYR A 16 8.18 -4.04 1.45
N THR A 17 8.41 -5.11 2.20
CA THR A 17 8.21 -6.50 1.75
C THR A 17 6.85 -7.03 2.18
N TYR A 18 6.19 -7.73 1.27
CA TYR A 18 4.92 -8.39 1.47
C TYR A 18 5.00 -9.87 1.13
N THR A 19 4.22 -10.67 1.85
CA THR A 19 4.23 -12.12 1.75
C THR A 19 2.86 -12.63 1.29
N THR A 20 2.85 -13.68 0.48
CA THR A 20 1.63 -14.44 0.13
C THR A 20 2.00 -15.91 -0.11
N MET A 21 0.97 -16.75 -0.19
CA MET A 21 1.09 -18.18 -0.45
C MET A 21 -0.20 -18.69 -1.09
N THR A 22 -0.09 -19.71 -1.92
CA THR A 22 -1.21 -20.50 -2.42
C THR A 22 -0.72 -21.92 -2.70
N THR A 23 -1.66 -22.85 -2.84
CA THR A 23 -1.40 -24.22 -3.28
C THR A 23 -2.10 -24.46 -4.61
N ASP A 24 -1.43 -25.19 -5.49
CA ASP A 24 -2.01 -25.85 -6.65
C ASP A 24 -2.43 -27.28 -6.27
N ILE A 25 -3.58 -27.75 -6.76
CA ILE A 25 -4.15 -29.05 -6.36
C ILE A 25 -3.41 -30.24 -7.00
N ASP A 26 -2.83 -30.03 -8.18
CA ASP A 26 -2.04 -31.03 -8.90
C ASP A 26 -0.56 -30.97 -8.48
N GLY A 27 -0.20 -29.97 -7.66
CA GLY A 27 1.15 -29.78 -7.14
C GLY A 27 2.08 -29.07 -8.12
N ASP A 28 1.52 -28.44 -9.15
CA ASP A 28 2.30 -27.71 -10.15
C ASP A 28 3.01 -26.49 -9.56
N GLY A 29 4.08 -26.08 -10.24
CA GLY A 29 4.79 -24.85 -9.94
C GLY A 29 3.91 -23.62 -10.15
N ILE A 30 4.01 -22.65 -9.25
CA ILE A 30 3.11 -21.50 -9.20
C ILE A 30 3.84 -20.21 -9.54
N TYR A 31 3.28 -19.44 -10.46
CA TYR A 31 3.69 -18.06 -10.72
C TYR A 31 2.75 -17.08 -10.03
N TYR A 32 3.29 -15.97 -9.52
CA TYR A 32 2.52 -14.91 -8.87
C TYR A 32 2.62 -13.60 -9.63
N LYS A 33 1.51 -12.84 -9.66
CA LYS A 33 1.47 -11.46 -10.14
C LYS A 33 0.85 -10.57 -9.07
N TRP A 34 1.54 -9.47 -8.80
CA TRP A 34 1.17 -8.48 -7.79
C TRP A 34 0.57 -7.26 -8.46
N ASP A 35 -0.51 -6.75 -7.87
CA ASP A 35 -1.07 -5.42 -8.08
C ASP A 35 -0.79 -4.60 -6.82
N TRP A 36 0.03 -3.56 -6.94
CA TRP A 36 0.45 -2.74 -5.80
C TRP A 36 -0.55 -1.64 -5.44
N GLY A 37 -1.64 -1.52 -6.21
CA GLY A 37 -2.73 -0.57 -5.96
C GLY A 37 -2.40 0.88 -6.29
N ASP A 38 -1.20 1.17 -6.81
CA ASP A 38 -0.74 2.47 -7.30
C ASP A 38 -0.73 2.56 -8.84
N GLY A 39 -1.29 1.56 -9.51
CA GLY A 39 -1.28 1.41 -10.96
C GLY A 39 -0.09 0.61 -11.50
N SER A 40 0.87 0.25 -10.65
CA SER A 40 1.97 -0.64 -11.01
C SER A 40 1.65 -2.11 -10.72
N TYR A 41 2.26 -2.98 -11.52
CA TYR A 41 2.15 -4.43 -11.39
C TYR A 41 3.54 -5.06 -11.45
N SER A 42 3.72 -6.20 -10.77
CA SER A 42 4.89 -7.02 -11.02
C SER A 42 4.78 -7.74 -12.37
N ASN A 43 5.92 -8.25 -12.86
CA ASN A 43 5.92 -9.36 -13.80
C ASN A 43 5.34 -10.63 -13.13
N TRP A 44 5.12 -11.68 -13.92
CA TRP A 44 4.90 -13.01 -13.35
C TRP A 44 6.21 -13.50 -12.73
N LEU A 45 6.20 -13.72 -11.42
CA LEU A 45 7.34 -14.17 -10.63
C LEU A 45 7.18 -15.67 -10.38
N GLY A 46 8.25 -16.44 -10.58
CA GLY A 46 8.26 -17.89 -10.36
C GLY A 46 8.89 -18.68 -11.51
N PRO A 47 8.63 -20.00 -11.59
CA PRO A 47 7.70 -20.72 -10.72
C PRO A 47 8.29 -20.91 -9.32
N PHE A 48 7.41 -20.99 -8.33
CA PHE A 48 7.71 -21.36 -6.94
C PHE A 48 7.02 -22.67 -6.61
N ASP A 49 7.44 -23.34 -5.55
CA ASP A 49 6.82 -24.60 -5.15
C ASP A 49 5.41 -24.36 -4.61
N SER A 50 4.49 -25.29 -4.89
CA SER A 50 3.12 -25.23 -4.37
C SER A 50 3.15 -25.23 -2.83
N GLY A 51 2.50 -24.25 -2.20
CA GLY A 51 2.52 -24.07 -0.75
C GLY A 51 3.76 -23.33 -0.21
N GLU A 52 4.65 -22.85 -1.08
CA GLU A 52 5.75 -21.97 -0.67
C GLU A 52 5.25 -20.54 -0.42
N ALA A 53 5.62 -19.96 0.72
CA ALA A 53 5.38 -18.55 1.01
C ALA A 53 6.45 -17.68 0.35
N ILE A 54 6.03 -16.75 -0.50
CA ILE A 54 6.95 -15.89 -1.27
C ILE A 54 6.96 -14.46 -0.73
N ASN A 55 8.09 -13.78 -0.86
CA ASN A 55 8.30 -12.40 -0.40
C ASN A 55 8.61 -11.48 -1.58
N VAL A 56 7.87 -10.39 -1.72
CA VAL A 56 8.09 -9.40 -2.78
C VAL A 56 8.05 -7.99 -2.20
N SER A 57 9.01 -7.17 -2.60
CA SER A 57 9.15 -5.79 -2.13
C SER A 57 8.60 -4.77 -3.13
N HIS A 58 8.12 -3.65 -2.61
CA HIS A 58 7.67 -2.51 -3.41
C HIS A 58 7.90 -1.18 -2.69
N ILE A 59 8.00 -0.10 -3.48
CA ILE A 59 8.15 1.27 -3.00
C ILE A 59 7.00 2.10 -3.54
N TRP A 60 6.26 2.77 -2.65
CA TRP A 60 5.27 3.78 -3.02
C TRP A 60 5.85 5.18 -2.83
N THR A 61 5.67 6.05 -3.81
CA THR A 61 6.20 7.43 -3.79
C THR A 61 5.14 8.48 -3.43
N GLU A 62 3.87 8.12 -3.52
CA GLU A 62 2.75 9.03 -3.26
C GLU A 62 2.03 8.70 -1.94
N LYS A 63 1.29 9.68 -1.43
CA LYS A 63 0.44 9.52 -0.25
C LYS A 63 -0.92 8.99 -0.68
N GLY A 64 -1.50 8.10 0.11
CA GLY A 64 -2.78 7.50 -0.23
C GLY A 64 -3.10 6.23 0.53
N ILE A 65 -4.16 5.57 0.06
CA ILE A 65 -4.54 4.22 0.51
C ILE A 65 -4.44 3.30 -0.70
N TYR A 66 -3.63 2.26 -0.58
CA TYR A 66 -3.34 1.28 -1.61
C TYR A 66 -3.98 -0.06 -1.26
N LYS A 67 -4.47 -0.78 -2.28
CA LYS A 67 -5.08 -2.11 -2.14
C LYS A 67 -4.18 -3.13 -2.84
N ILE A 68 -3.29 -3.76 -2.07
CA ILE A 68 -2.36 -4.76 -2.60
C ILE A 68 -3.13 -6.06 -2.81
N ARG A 69 -3.02 -6.64 -4.01
CA ARG A 69 -3.65 -7.91 -4.38
C ARG A 69 -2.68 -8.81 -5.12
N VAL A 70 -2.92 -10.11 -5.04
CA VAL A 70 -2.12 -11.11 -5.74
C VAL A 70 -3.02 -12.09 -6.46
N LYS A 71 -2.66 -12.45 -7.68
CA LYS A 71 -3.18 -13.64 -8.35
C LYS A 71 -2.05 -14.58 -8.71
N ALA A 72 -2.40 -15.84 -8.89
CA ALA A 72 -1.48 -16.90 -9.28
C ALA A 72 -1.89 -17.55 -10.60
N LYS A 73 -0.93 -18.20 -11.25
CA LYS A 73 -1.19 -19.15 -12.34
C LYS A 73 -0.26 -20.35 -12.23
N ASP A 74 -0.72 -21.49 -12.73
CA ASP A 74 0.09 -22.72 -12.84
C ASP A 74 1.05 -22.67 -14.04
N THR A 75 1.81 -23.75 -14.23
CA THR A 75 2.73 -23.90 -15.37
C THR A 75 2.03 -24.06 -16.73
N LEU A 76 0.75 -24.44 -16.72
CA LEU A 76 -0.10 -24.58 -17.91
C LEU A 76 -0.74 -23.23 -18.31
N GLY A 77 -0.66 -22.23 -17.44
CA GLY A 77 -1.13 -20.87 -17.66
C GLY A 77 -2.54 -20.60 -17.17
N PHE A 78 -3.18 -21.52 -16.44
CA PHE A 78 -4.49 -21.26 -15.85
C PHE A 78 -4.36 -20.28 -14.69
N GLU A 79 -5.07 -19.16 -14.78
CA GLU A 79 -5.01 -18.11 -13.78
C GLU A 79 -6.15 -18.21 -12.76
N SER A 80 -5.82 -17.90 -11.51
CA SER A 80 -6.79 -17.65 -10.45
C SER A 80 -7.34 -16.23 -10.49
N ASP A 81 -8.46 -16.01 -9.80
CA ASP A 81 -8.91 -14.67 -9.44
C ASP A 81 -7.89 -13.95 -8.54
N TRP A 82 -7.99 -12.62 -8.51
CA TRP A 82 -7.24 -11.80 -7.55
C TRP A 82 -7.68 -12.13 -6.11
N SER A 83 -6.71 -12.14 -5.19
CA SER A 83 -6.97 -12.27 -3.76
C SER A 83 -7.83 -11.11 -3.23
N GLU A 84 -8.40 -11.32 -2.04
CA GLU A 84 -8.85 -10.21 -1.21
C GLU A 84 -7.69 -9.22 -0.97
N PRO A 85 -7.96 -7.90 -0.90
CA PRO A 85 -6.93 -6.88 -0.85
C PRO A 85 -6.39 -6.64 0.57
N LEU A 86 -5.07 -6.48 0.69
CA LEU A 86 -4.45 -5.85 1.85
C LEU A 86 -4.48 -4.33 1.69
N ARG A 87 -5.08 -3.62 2.65
CA ARG A 87 -5.12 -2.14 2.64
C ARG A 87 -3.89 -1.57 3.33
N VAL A 88 -3.14 -0.75 2.60
CA VAL A 88 -1.92 -0.08 3.07
C VAL A 88 -2.10 1.43 2.99
N SER A 89 -1.61 2.16 3.99
CA SER A 89 -1.81 3.61 4.11
C SER A 89 -0.48 4.35 4.24
N ILE A 90 -0.30 5.34 3.36
CA ILE A 90 0.74 6.38 3.47
C ILE A 90 0.03 7.67 3.90
N PRO A 91 0.15 8.08 5.17
CA PRO A 91 -0.60 9.21 5.69
C PRO A 91 -0.10 10.52 5.09
N TYR A 92 -1.02 11.43 4.82
CA TYR A 92 -0.65 12.83 4.61
C TYR A 92 -0.05 13.38 5.91
N LYS A 93 1.16 13.93 5.83
CA LYS A 93 1.64 14.84 6.87
C LYS A 93 0.71 16.05 6.89
N PHE A 94 -0.22 16.07 7.83
CA PHE A 94 -1.01 17.25 8.10
C PHE A 94 -0.14 18.28 8.81
N GLN A 95 0.71 18.96 8.05
CA GLN A 95 1.49 20.08 8.55
C GLN A 95 0.72 21.37 8.29
N MET A 96 -0.45 21.55 8.91
CA MET A 96 -0.93 22.93 9.05
C MET A 96 0.09 23.68 9.90
N ARG A 97 0.55 24.84 9.43
CA ARG A 97 1.29 25.80 10.28
C ARG A 97 0.25 26.41 11.24
N ILE A 98 -0.22 25.62 12.21
CA ILE A 98 -1.29 26.00 13.14
C ILE A 98 -0.89 27.26 13.91
N THR A 99 0.40 27.40 14.23
CA THR A 99 0.96 28.64 14.80
C THR A 99 0.64 29.86 13.95
N SER A 100 0.78 29.76 12.62
CA SER A 100 0.48 30.86 11.69
C SER A 100 -1.01 31.20 11.64
N ILE A 101 -1.89 30.22 11.79
CA ILE A 101 -3.35 30.46 11.83
C ILE A 101 -3.72 31.12 13.17
N ILE A 102 -3.15 30.65 14.29
CA ILE A 102 -3.36 31.22 15.62
C ILE A 102 -2.80 32.65 15.70
N GLU A 103 -1.62 32.91 15.13
CA GLU A 103 -1.01 34.24 15.03
C GLU A 103 -1.93 35.21 14.28
N LYS A 104 -2.43 34.81 13.10
CA LYS A 104 -3.38 35.63 12.32
C LYS A 104 -4.69 35.90 13.06
N ILE A 105 -5.23 34.90 13.77
CA ILE A 105 -6.43 35.09 14.60
C ILE A 105 -6.15 36.01 15.78
N SER A 106 -4.98 35.87 16.42
CA SER A 106 -4.56 36.72 17.54
C SER A 106 -4.37 38.18 17.11
N GLU A 107 -3.72 38.40 15.97
CA GLU A 107 -3.57 39.74 15.37
C GLU A 107 -4.93 40.35 15.02
N TRP A 108 -5.84 39.56 14.46
CA TRP A 108 -7.20 40.00 14.13
C TRP A 108 -8.00 40.39 15.39
N ILE A 109 -7.91 39.59 16.46
CA ILE A 109 -8.56 39.91 17.75
C ILE A 109 -7.97 41.20 18.34
N ILE A 110 -6.65 41.37 18.32
CA ILE A 110 -5.99 42.58 18.81
C ILE A 110 -6.44 43.81 18.01
N GLN A 111 -6.58 43.69 16.69
CA GLN A 111 -7.06 44.77 15.83
C GLN A 111 -8.50 45.18 16.16
N ILE A 112 -9.37 44.20 16.44
CA ILE A 112 -10.74 44.46 16.90
C ILE A 112 -10.71 45.20 18.23
N LEU A 113 -9.94 44.72 19.22
CA LEU A 113 -9.89 45.34 20.54
C LEU A 113 -9.38 46.79 20.49
N LYS A 114 -8.39 47.10 19.64
CA LYS A 114 -7.91 48.48 19.41
C LYS A 114 -8.90 49.41 18.71
N THR A 115 -9.94 48.86 18.09
CA THR A 115 -10.96 49.66 17.39
C THR A 115 -12.06 50.13 18.35
N TYR A 116 -12.22 49.45 19.49
CA TYR A 116 -13.30 49.70 20.47
C TYR A 116 -12.82 50.29 21.81
N TYR A 117 -11.53 50.59 21.96
CA TYR A 117 -10.90 51.30 23.08
C TYR A 117 -9.96 52.37 22.55
#